data_AF-Q7UEZ0-F1
#
_entry.id   AF-Q7UEZ0-F1
#
_cell.length_a   1.000
_cell.length_b   1.000
_cell.length_c   1.000
_cell.angle_alpha   90.00
_cell.angle_beta   90.00
_cell.angle_gamma   90.00
#
_symmetry.space_group_name_H-M   'P 1'
#
loop_
_entity.id
_entity.type
_entity.pdbx_description
1 polymer ?
#
loop_
_entity_poly.entity_id
_entity_poly.type
_entity_poly.pdbx_seq_one_letter_code
_entity_poly.pdbx_strand_id
1 'polypeptide(L)'
;MLDRQVFFRQLPHRLSILSGTIALSFVLGTSSNLSAENWTSLVGNRTIQAQMVGLWDDNVILLMSNGKRVSVPMKSLIAESRIQAEEIATRLKEQREMLSEELRQVADAEAAAAPDPLPTPPAPAAYQPLAPNLSIDEAIQQIHTQLREGHLAIAIDALPPSYRSDIDELTDLALQKADANSLNEGVRELHRWADLIVTRQNWIKSHPRVAAGSPDSDSPYVEVIDEMILPIANMIRAGFADGAGDAETIRQKGVTNWIRERSEAMAPYFRQLTQSFTSSDPRWEVARFDEKTATIKRAGSGTQQPGQRRPSRGETIDFVQVEGYWIPKSVADQFPKWVEEQRKQISEMNADEVSGLTLPQAGPAAAMVSGMAAQMSQNLATLEAAADATAFHEASEQMLAPLQPMLSLAGAALKMGGGRNANGMSGYGDSGYGMGDPGYEDMGMDPLYDETMMEDGSMDQSGSNYGMEPMNQ
;
A
#
# COMPACT_ATOMS: atom_id res chain seq x y z
N MET A 1 8.93 -41.57 -34.00
CA MET A 1 10.26 -41.10 -34.44
C MET A 1 10.23 -39.60 -34.24
N LEU A 2 10.65 -39.10 -33.06
CA LEU A 2 12.02 -38.61 -32.78
C LEU A 2 12.39 -37.54 -33.84
N ASP A 3 12.63 -36.28 -33.51
CA ASP A 3 13.54 -35.87 -32.45
C ASP A 3 13.33 -34.43 -31.93
N ARG A 4 13.98 -34.20 -30.78
CA ARG A 4 14.04 -33.09 -29.85
C ARG A 4 14.26 -31.69 -30.43
N GLN A 5 13.54 -30.71 -29.88
CA GLN A 5 14.10 -29.39 -29.61
C GLN A 5 13.92 -29.01 -28.15
N VAL A 6 15.07 -28.93 -27.48
CA VAL A 6 15.33 -28.40 -26.15
C VAL A 6 15.47 -26.89 -26.30
N PHE A 7 14.68 -26.09 -25.57
CA PHE A 7 15.07 -24.71 -25.27
C PHE A 7 14.68 -24.34 -23.84
N PHE A 8 15.60 -23.62 -23.23
CA PHE A 8 15.83 -23.49 -21.80
C PHE A 8 14.71 -22.76 -21.07
N ARG A 9 14.23 -23.35 -19.96
CA ARG A 9 13.62 -22.59 -18.87
C ARG A 9 14.69 -21.67 -18.28
N GLN A 10 14.66 -20.40 -18.62
CA GLN A 10 15.31 -19.36 -17.82
C GLN A 10 14.51 -19.21 -16.52
N LEU A 11 15.14 -19.62 -15.43
CA LEU A 11 14.70 -19.29 -14.07
C LEU A 11 14.78 -17.76 -13.92
N PRO A 12 13.70 -17.07 -13.53
CA PRO A 12 13.85 -15.71 -13.05
C PRO A 12 14.58 -15.78 -11.70
N HIS A 13 15.85 -15.37 -11.70
CA HIS A 13 16.54 -15.01 -10.47
C HIS A 13 15.79 -13.84 -9.85
N ARG A 14 14.89 -14.15 -8.91
CA ARG A 14 14.38 -13.18 -7.96
C ARG A 14 15.54 -12.80 -7.05
N LEU A 15 16.13 -11.64 -7.29
CA LEU A 15 16.87 -10.91 -6.25
C LEU A 15 15.83 -10.46 -5.22
N SER A 16 15.56 -11.37 -4.29
CA SER A 16 14.97 -11.07 -3.00
C SER A 16 15.93 -10.09 -2.31
N ILE A 17 15.61 -8.79 -2.34
CA ILE A 17 16.13 -7.87 -1.33
C ILE A 17 15.37 -8.27 -0.07
N LEU A 18 16.02 -9.15 0.69
CA LEU A 18 15.62 -9.52 2.03
C LEU A 18 15.40 -8.22 2.81
N SER A 19 14.14 -7.95 3.17
CA SER A 19 13.83 -7.25 4.40
C SER A 19 14.61 -7.97 5.49
N GLY A 20 15.68 -7.34 5.96
CA GLY A 20 16.50 -7.82 7.05
C GLY A 20 15.67 -7.79 8.32
N THR A 21 14.85 -8.81 8.54
CA THR A 21 14.69 -9.34 9.88
C THR A 21 16.09 -9.80 10.28
N ILE A 22 16.86 -8.91 10.90
CA ILE A 22 17.92 -9.33 11.80
C ILE A 22 17.17 -10.01 12.94
N ALA A 23 16.85 -11.29 12.73
CA ALA A 23 16.76 -12.21 13.82
C ALA A 23 18.09 -12.03 14.53
N LEU A 24 18.06 -11.32 15.66
CA LEU A 24 19.09 -11.33 16.67
C LEU A 24 19.13 -12.75 17.24
N SER A 25 19.50 -13.69 16.38
CA SER A 25 20.10 -14.94 16.77
C SER A 25 21.33 -14.46 17.48
N PHE A 26 21.25 -14.41 18.81
CA PHE A 26 22.43 -14.64 19.62
C PHE A 26 23.07 -15.90 19.03
N VAL A 27 24.05 -15.71 18.14
CA VAL A 27 25.02 -16.73 17.79
C VAL A 27 25.92 -16.85 19.02
N LEU A 28 25.33 -17.32 20.11
CA LEU A 28 26.02 -18.08 21.12
C LEU A 28 26.25 -19.45 20.49
N GLY A 29 27.27 -19.54 19.66
CA GLY A 29 27.83 -20.81 19.23
C GLY A 29 27.42 -21.30 17.84
N THR A 30 27.83 -20.59 16.78
CA THR A 30 28.50 -21.36 15.74
C THR A 30 29.78 -21.86 16.37
N SER A 31 29.85 -23.16 16.64
CA SER A 31 31.07 -23.87 17.03
C SER A 31 32.10 -23.74 15.91
N SER A 32 32.68 -22.56 15.75
CA SER A 32 33.99 -22.42 15.13
C SER A 32 34.86 -23.41 15.89
N ASN A 33 35.37 -24.43 15.19
CA ASN A 33 36.41 -25.32 15.67
C ASN A 33 37.67 -24.47 15.91
N LEU A 34 37.63 -23.64 16.94
CA LEU A 34 38.74 -22.85 17.39
C LEU A 34 39.70 -23.86 18.01
N SER A 35 40.85 -24.00 17.35
CA SER A 35 41.86 -24.98 17.72
C SER A 35 42.30 -24.68 19.15
N ALA A 36 42.05 -25.61 20.07
CA ALA A 36 42.49 -25.48 21.44
C ALA A 36 44.01 -25.26 21.48
N GLU A 37 44.46 -24.17 22.10
CA GLU A 37 45.88 -23.85 22.21
C GLU A 37 46.50 -24.54 23.44
N ASN A 38 47.81 -24.79 23.41
CA ASN A 38 48.56 -25.37 24.53
C ASN A 38 49.13 -24.26 25.42
N TRP A 39 48.73 -24.24 26.69
CA TRP A 39 49.17 -23.27 27.68
C TRP A 39 50.05 -23.94 28.73
N THR A 40 51.32 -23.54 28.82
CA THR A 40 52.31 -24.18 29.69
C THR A 40 52.68 -23.29 30.87
N SER A 41 52.67 -23.86 32.08
CA SER A 41 53.08 -23.18 33.30
C SER A 41 54.57 -22.84 33.29
N LEU A 42 54.99 -21.80 34.00
CA LEU A 42 56.38 -21.34 34.09
C LEU A 42 57.38 -22.44 34.50
N VAL A 43 56.92 -23.42 35.29
CA VAL A 43 57.71 -24.57 35.75
C VAL A 43 57.88 -25.63 34.65
N GLY A 44 57.07 -25.58 33.59
CA GLY A 44 57.10 -26.53 32.45
C GLY A 44 56.46 -27.89 32.74
N ASN A 45 55.96 -28.11 33.96
CA ASN A 45 55.44 -29.41 34.40
C ASN A 45 53.94 -29.62 34.14
N ARG A 46 53.23 -28.59 33.67
CA ARG A 46 51.80 -28.62 33.40
C ARG A 46 51.51 -27.87 32.10
N THR A 47 50.92 -28.56 31.14
CA THR A 47 50.38 -27.99 29.92
C THR A 47 48.89 -28.31 29.85
N ILE A 48 48.07 -27.30 29.58
CA ILE A 48 46.63 -27.47 29.41
C ILE A 48 46.23 -27.07 28.00
N GLN A 49 45.26 -27.79 27.43
CA GLN A 49 44.62 -27.42 26.18
C GLN A 49 43.36 -26.61 26.48
N ALA A 50 43.35 -25.37 26.04
CA ALA A 50 42.23 -24.47 26.25
C ALA A 50 42.22 -23.37 25.20
N GLN A 51 41.05 -22.77 24.99
CA GLN A 51 40.88 -21.62 24.12
C GLN A 51 41.00 -20.34 24.92
N MET A 52 41.80 -19.37 24.49
CA MET A 52 41.78 -18.04 25.12
C MET A 52 40.51 -17.26 24.76
N VAL A 53 39.81 -16.77 25.78
CA VAL A 53 38.59 -15.94 25.67
C VAL A 53 38.90 -14.46 25.82
N GLY A 54 39.96 -14.13 26.56
CA GLY A 54 40.39 -12.75 26.76
C GLY A 54 41.49 -12.60 27.81
N LEU A 55 41.96 -11.36 27.95
CA LEU A 55 42.95 -10.93 28.93
C LEU A 55 42.29 -9.91 29.88
N TRP A 56 42.37 -10.13 31.19
CA TRP A 56 41.87 -9.20 32.21
C TRP A 56 42.83 -9.14 33.40
N ASP A 57 43.24 -7.95 33.81
CA ASP A 57 44.14 -7.70 34.95
C ASP A 57 45.37 -8.62 34.99
N ASP A 58 46.11 -8.70 33.87
CA ASP A 58 47.26 -9.61 33.67
C ASP A 58 46.95 -11.10 33.85
N ASN A 59 45.68 -11.51 33.75
CA ASN A 59 45.28 -12.91 33.72
C ASN A 59 44.72 -13.29 32.34
N VAL A 60 45.17 -14.43 31.84
CA VAL A 60 44.62 -15.07 30.65
C VAL A 60 43.40 -15.88 31.08
N ILE A 61 42.24 -15.57 30.49
CA ILE A 61 41.01 -16.33 30.71
C ILE A 61 40.91 -17.39 29.63
N LEU A 62 40.94 -18.64 30.06
CA LEU A 62 40.95 -19.82 29.22
C LEU A 62 39.63 -20.59 29.36
N LEU A 63 39.05 -21.01 28.25
CA LEU A 63 37.91 -21.90 28.17
C LEU A 63 38.40 -23.30 27.82
N MET A 64 38.24 -24.22 28.75
CA MET A 64 38.58 -25.63 28.53
C MET A 64 37.51 -26.32 27.66
N SER A 65 37.85 -27.47 27.08
CA SER A 65 36.93 -28.26 26.23
C SER A 65 35.66 -28.73 26.95
N ASN A 66 35.69 -28.82 28.29
CA ASN A 66 34.52 -29.13 29.11
C ASN A 66 33.64 -27.91 29.44
N GLY A 67 33.91 -26.74 28.83
CA GLY A 67 33.21 -25.49 29.07
C GLY A 67 33.63 -24.75 30.35
N LYS A 68 34.57 -25.28 31.13
CA LYS A 68 35.05 -24.62 32.35
C LYS A 68 35.97 -23.44 32.00
N ARG A 69 35.70 -22.28 32.58
CA ARG A 69 36.58 -21.10 32.51
C ARG A 69 37.64 -21.15 33.61
N VAL A 70 38.88 -20.86 33.26
CA VAL A 70 40.03 -20.81 34.17
C VAL A 70 40.78 -19.50 33.96
N SER A 71 41.08 -18.81 35.05
CA SER A 71 41.92 -17.61 35.05
C SER A 71 43.36 -18.01 35.41
N VAL A 72 44.31 -17.72 34.53
CA VAL A 72 45.72 -18.05 34.71
C VAL A 72 46.55 -16.76 34.69
N PRO A 73 47.28 -16.41 35.77
CA PRO A 73 48.13 -15.23 35.78
C PRO A 73 49.22 -15.31 34.70
N MET A 74 49.44 -14.24 33.95
CA MET A 74 50.43 -14.18 32.87
C MET A 74 51.84 -14.54 33.37
N LYS A 75 52.20 -14.06 34.56
CA LYS A 75 53.47 -14.38 35.25
C LYS A 75 53.67 -15.87 35.56
N SER A 76 52.60 -16.65 35.56
CA SER A 76 52.64 -18.10 35.81
C SER A 76 52.81 -18.94 34.54
N LEU A 77 52.87 -18.32 33.36
CA LEU A 77 53.10 -18.95 32.07
C LEU A 77 54.58 -18.84 31.63
N ILE A 78 55.05 -19.77 30.79
CA ILE A 78 56.35 -19.64 30.10
C ILE A 78 56.32 -18.50 29.06
N ALA A 79 57.48 -18.04 28.62
CA ALA A 79 57.61 -16.92 27.68
C ALA A 79 56.80 -17.14 26.38
N GLU A 80 56.85 -18.34 25.79
CA GLU A 80 56.11 -18.66 24.56
C GLU A 80 54.59 -18.52 24.73
N SER A 81 54.02 -19.08 25.81
CA SER A 81 52.59 -18.93 26.11
C SER A 81 52.21 -17.49 26.45
N ARG A 82 53.12 -16.65 26.95
CA ARG A 82 52.84 -15.22 27.17
C ARG A 82 52.78 -14.45 25.86
N ILE A 83 53.74 -14.66 24.96
CA ILE A 83 53.75 -14.06 23.62
C ILE A 83 52.47 -14.46 22.88
N GLN A 84 52.11 -15.75 22.92
CA GLN A 84 50.87 -16.24 22.35
C GLN A 84 49.63 -15.58 22.96
N ALA A 85 49.60 -15.38 24.29
CA ALA A 85 48.50 -14.69 24.95
C ALA A 85 48.36 -13.25 24.47
N GLU A 86 49.46 -12.51 24.32
CA GLU A 86 49.49 -11.13 23.85
C GLU A 86 49.04 -11.03 22.38
N GLU A 87 49.50 -11.94 21.52
CA GLU A 87 49.07 -12.01 20.10
C GLU A 87 47.57 -12.31 19.97
N ILE A 88 47.07 -13.30 20.72
CA ILE A 88 45.64 -13.65 20.71
C ILE A 88 44.81 -12.51 21.33
N ALA A 89 45.28 -11.89 22.41
CA ALA A 89 44.60 -10.72 23.01
C ALA A 89 44.48 -9.56 22.02
N THR A 90 45.56 -9.27 21.28
CA THR A 90 45.58 -8.22 20.25
C THR A 90 44.57 -8.52 19.16
N ARG A 91 44.58 -9.75 18.62
CA ARG A 91 43.63 -10.18 17.59
C ARG A 91 42.17 -10.13 18.08
N LEU A 92 41.90 -10.59 19.30
CA LEU A 92 40.56 -10.55 19.89
C LEU A 92 40.09 -9.11 20.12
N LYS A 93 41.00 -8.20 20.48
CA LYS A 93 40.70 -6.78 20.62
C LYS A 93 40.31 -6.17 19.27
N GLU A 94 41.12 -6.39 18.23
CA GLU A 94 40.83 -5.94 16.86
C GLU A 94 39.49 -6.50 16.36
N GLN A 95 39.21 -7.79 16.60
CA GLN A 95 37.92 -8.40 16.24
C GLN A 95 36.73 -7.77 16.97
N ARG A 96 36.87 -7.47 18.27
CA ARG A 96 35.81 -6.79 19.03
C ARG A 96 35.59 -5.37 18.54
N GLU A 97 36.66 -4.65 18.21
CA GLU A 97 36.56 -3.30 17.64
C GLU A 97 35.85 -3.33 16.29
N MET A 98 36.24 -4.24 15.39
CA MET A 98 35.55 -4.42 14.09
C MET A 98 34.08 -4.79 14.26
N LEU A 99 33.75 -5.76 15.12
CA LEU A 99 32.37 -6.16 15.36
C LEU A 99 31.56 -5.02 16.02
N SER A 100 32.16 -4.26 16.93
CA SER A 100 31.48 -3.12 17.55
C SER A 100 31.19 -2.02 16.54
N GLU A 101 32.10 -1.79 15.59
CA GLU A 101 31.91 -0.84 14.50
C GLU A 101 30.84 -1.33 13.52
N GLU A 102 30.84 -2.61 13.16
CA GLU A 102 29.78 -3.22 12.34
C GLU A 102 28.40 -3.12 13.02
N LEU A 103 28.30 -3.49 14.31
CA LEU A 103 27.06 -3.38 15.07
C LEU A 103 26.60 -1.93 15.21
N ARG A 104 27.54 -0.98 15.34
CA ARG A 104 27.22 0.45 15.36
C ARG A 104 26.68 0.90 14.01
N GLN A 105 27.31 0.51 12.91
CA GLN A 105 26.84 0.84 11.56
C GLN A 105 25.45 0.26 11.28
N VAL A 106 25.18 -0.98 11.72
CA VAL A 106 23.85 -1.59 11.63
C VAL A 106 22.83 -0.81 12.47
N ALA A 107 23.15 -0.49 13.73
CA ALA A 107 22.27 0.28 14.59
C ALA A 107 22.00 1.69 14.03
N ASP A 108 23.02 2.36 13.49
CA ASP A 108 22.90 3.67 12.85
C ASP A 108 22.04 3.59 11.57
N ALA A 109 22.19 2.52 10.77
CA ALA A 109 21.36 2.27 9.59
C ALA A 109 19.90 1.93 9.94
N GLU A 110 19.66 1.18 11.01
CA GLU A 110 18.31 0.86 11.51
C GLU A 110 17.63 2.08 12.14
N ALA A 111 18.40 2.96 12.79
CA ALA A 111 17.90 4.21 13.36
C ALA A 111 17.68 5.31 12.30
N ALA A 112 18.26 5.16 11.10
CA ALA A 112 18.12 6.10 10.01
C ALA A 112 16.65 6.28 9.59
N ALA A 113 16.29 7.52 9.24
CA ALA A 113 14.92 7.90 8.89
C ALA A 113 14.35 7.15 7.68
N ALA A 114 15.21 6.82 6.73
CA ALA A 114 14.92 6.03 5.55
C ALA A 114 16.19 5.33 5.07
N PRO A 115 16.07 4.29 4.23
CA PRO A 115 17.21 3.71 3.51
C PRO A 115 17.90 4.76 2.62
N ASP A 116 19.22 4.67 2.52
CA ASP A 116 20.04 5.49 1.63
C ASP A 116 20.89 4.61 0.70
N PRO A 117 20.70 4.65 -0.64
CA PRO A 117 19.73 5.46 -1.35
C PRO A 117 18.29 4.95 -1.17
N LEU A 118 17.33 5.85 -1.39
CA LEU A 118 15.92 5.49 -1.38
C LEU A 118 15.63 4.42 -2.46
N PRO A 119 14.82 3.40 -2.14
CA PRO A 119 14.50 2.35 -3.09
C PRO A 119 13.68 2.90 -4.26
N THR A 120 14.19 2.70 -5.48
CA THR A 120 13.49 3.05 -6.72
C THR A 120 12.98 1.77 -7.39
N PRO A 121 11.69 1.67 -7.75
CA PRO A 121 11.17 0.54 -8.50
C PRO A 121 11.85 0.41 -9.87
N PRO A 122 11.86 -0.79 -10.47
CA PRO A 122 12.39 -0.97 -11.80
C PRO A 122 11.61 -0.13 -12.82
N ALA A 123 12.33 0.48 -13.76
CA ALA A 123 11.72 1.26 -14.82
C ALA A 123 10.76 0.38 -15.66
N PRO A 124 9.55 0.87 -15.99
CA PRO A 124 8.62 0.14 -16.83
C PRO A 124 9.04 0.17 -18.30
N ALA A 125 8.31 -0.57 -19.14
CA ALA A 125 8.47 -0.44 -20.59
C ALA A 125 8.19 1.02 -21.01
N ALA A 126 8.86 1.50 -22.06
CA ALA A 126 8.64 2.85 -22.56
C ALA A 126 7.17 3.07 -22.96
N TYR A 127 6.67 4.28 -22.73
CA TYR A 127 5.31 4.66 -23.08
C TYR A 127 5.07 4.52 -24.58
N GLN A 128 3.90 3.99 -24.97
CA GLN A 128 3.46 3.93 -26.36
C GLN A 128 2.09 4.61 -26.50
N PRO A 129 2.03 5.78 -27.18
CA PRO A 129 0.77 6.47 -27.43
C PRO A 129 -0.23 5.61 -28.21
N LEU A 130 -1.52 5.79 -27.93
CA LEU A 130 -2.58 5.07 -28.64
C LEU A 130 -2.65 5.54 -30.10
N ALA A 131 -2.50 4.61 -31.04
CA ALA A 131 -2.62 4.91 -32.46
C ALA A 131 -4.10 5.12 -32.84
N PRO A 132 -4.40 6.02 -33.79
CA PRO A 132 -5.75 6.17 -34.32
C PRO A 132 -6.12 4.97 -35.22
N ASN A 133 -7.42 4.71 -35.34
CA ASN A 133 -8.03 3.68 -36.20
C ASN A 133 -7.66 2.24 -35.86
N LEU A 134 -7.21 1.97 -34.64
CA LEU A 134 -7.05 0.59 -34.14
C LEU A 134 -8.40 -0.12 -34.09
N SER A 135 -8.39 -1.44 -34.26
CA SER A 135 -9.57 -2.24 -33.88
C SER A 135 -9.83 -2.08 -32.37
N ILE A 136 -11.07 -2.29 -31.94
CA ILE A 136 -11.41 -2.11 -30.52
C ILE A 136 -10.62 -3.06 -29.61
N ASP A 137 -10.36 -4.29 -30.06
CA ASP A 137 -9.56 -5.27 -29.33
C ASP A 137 -8.11 -4.79 -29.14
N GLU A 138 -7.48 -4.30 -30.21
CA GLU A 138 -6.12 -3.75 -30.15
C GLU A 138 -6.06 -2.50 -29.26
N ALA A 139 -7.04 -1.61 -29.36
CA ALA A 139 -7.12 -0.42 -28.52
C ALA A 139 -7.24 -0.76 -27.04
N ILE A 140 -8.15 -1.68 -26.67
CA ILE A 140 -8.31 -2.14 -25.28
C ILE A 140 -7.04 -2.83 -24.78
N GLN A 141 -6.42 -3.68 -25.59
CA GLN A 141 -5.18 -4.35 -25.21
C GLN A 141 -4.03 -3.37 -25.00
N GLN A 142 -3.91 -2.35 -25.85
CA GLN A 142 -2.88 -1.33 -25.70
C GLN A 142 -3.14 -0.48 -24.44
N ILE A 143 -4.37 -0.02 -24.22
CA ILE A 143 -4.75 0.72 -23.00
C ILE A 143 -4.43 -0.10 -21.75
N HIS A 144 -4.84 -1.36 -21.71
CA HIS A 144 -4.58 -2.26 -20.59
C HIS A 144 -3.08 -2.48 -20.36
N THR A 145 -2.32 -2.68 -21.44
CA THR A 145 -0.86 -2.87 -21.36
C THR A 145 -0.18 -1.64 -20.81
N GLN A 146 -0.51 -0.44 -21.31
CA GLN A 146 0.08 0.81 -20.85
C GLN A 146 -0.29 1.12 -19.39
N LEU A 147 -1.55 0.93 -18.99
CA LEU A 147 -1.98 1.10 -17.60
C LEU A 147 -1.25 0.14 -16.65
N ARG A 148 -1.07 -1.13 -17.04
CA ARG A 148 -0.33 -2.12 -16.25
C ARG A 148 1.16 -1.78 -16.15
N GLU A 149 1.71 -1.16 -17.17
CA GLU A 149 3.09 -0.65 -17.15
C GLU A 149 3.22 0.69 -16.40
N GLY A 150 2.14 1.25 -15.86
CA GLY A 150 2.21 2.47 -15.05
C GLY A 150 1.77 3.74 -15.78
N HIS A 151 1.50 3.68 -17.07
CA HIS A 151 1.35 4.87 -17.91
C HIS A 151 -0.08 5.41 -17.90
N LEU A 152 -0.36 6.31 -16.98
CA LEU A 152 -1.64 7.03 -16.85
C LEU A 152 -1.97 7.92 -18.06
N ALA A 153 -0.96 8.39 -18.78
CA ALA A 153 -1.09 9.18 -20.00
C ALA A 153 -2.04 8.56 -21.03
N ILE A 154 -2.13 7.23 -21.06
CA ILE A 154 -2.95 6.50 -22.01
C ILE A 154 -4.45 6.80 -21.85
N ALA A 155 -4.91 7.18 -20.66
CA ALA A 155 -6.30 7.56 -20.43
C ALA A 155 -6.66 8.86 -21.17
N ILE A 156 -5.75 9.83 -21.17
CA ILE A 156 -5.90 11.07 -21.94
C ILE A 156 -5.67 10.81 -23.43
N ASP A 157 -4.67 10.00 -23.77
CA ASP A 157 -4.37 9.66 -25.16
C ASP A 157 -5.38 8.70 -25.81
N ALA A 158 -6.31 8.15 -25.04
CA ALA A 158 -7.47 7.44 -25.55
C ALA A 158 -8.58 8.39 -26.06
N LEU A 159 -8.54 9.67 -25.68
CA LEU A 159 -9.51 10.66 -26.15
C LEU A 159 -9.18 11.15 -27.57
N PRO A 160 -10.16 11.50 -28.42
CA PRO A 160 -9.95 12.20 -29.67
C PRO A 160 -9.13 13.49 -29.52
N PRO A 161 -8.35 13.88 -30.53
CA PRO A 161 -7.65 15.16 -30.55
C PRO A 161 -8.54 16.37 -30.22
N SER A 162 -9.78 16.43 -30.73
CA SER A 162 -10.70 17.52 -30.38
C SER A 162 -11.01 17.57 -28.89
N TYR A 163 -11.23 16.43 -28.25
CA TYR A 163 -11.56 16.36 -26.82
C TYR A 163 -10.37 16.75 -25.95
N ARG A 164 -9.14 16.38 -26.36
CA ARG A 164 -7.91 16.82 -25.68
C ARG A 164 -7.74 18.34 -25.78
N SER A 165 -8.02 18.92 -26.94
CA SER A 165 -7.99 20.38 -27.14
C SER A 165 -8.98 21.09 -26.22
N ASP A 166 -10.21 20.57 -26.11
CA ASP A 166 -11.23 21.14 -25.20
C ASP A 166 -10.77 21.07 -23.73
N ILE A 167 -10.12 19.98 -23.31
CA ILE A 167 -9.56 19.83 -21.96
C ILE A 167 -8.42 20.83 -21.71
N ASP A 168 -7.52 21.01 -22.68
CA ASP A 168 -6.44 22.00 -22.60
C ASP A 168 -7.00 23.42 -22.50
N GLU A 169 -8.01 23.77 -23.29
CA GLU A 169 -8.69 25.08 -23.24
C GLU A 169 -9.40 25.31 -21.91
N LEU A 170 -10.15 24.33 -21.40
CA LEU A 170 -10.81 24.42 -20.09
C LEU A 170 -9.79 24.59 -18.96
N THR A 171 -8.67 23.89 -19.04
CA THR A 171 -7.62 23.97 -18.02
C THR A 171 -6.92 25.32 -18.06
N ASP A 172 -6.60 25.85 -19.24
CA ASP A 172 -6.03 27.20 -19.35
C ASP A 172 -7.04 28.25 -18.83
N LEU A 173 -8.32 28.15 -19.16
CA LEU A 173 -9.36 29.03 -18.64
C LEU A 173 -9.45 28.96 -17.09
N ALA A 174 -9.39 27.76 -16.52
CA ALA A 174 -9.39 27.57 -15.07
C ALA A 174 -8.15 28.18 -14.41
N LEU A 175 -6.96 27.94 -14.97
CA LEU A 175 -5.71 28.45 -14.43
C LEU A 175 -5.56 29.97 -14.59
N GLN A 176 -6.21 30.58 -15.59
CA GLN A 176 -6.30 32.05 -15.71
C GLN A 176 -7.15 32.68 -14.60
N LYS A 177 -8.12 31.94 -14.05
CA LYS A 177 -9.01 32.39 -12.98
C LYS A 177 -8.46 32.07 -11.59
N ALA A 178 -7.70 31.00 -11.46
CA ALA A 178 -7.10 30.57 -10.21
C ALA A 178 -6.03 31.54 -9.71
N ASP A 179 -5.88 31.67 -8.39
CA ASP A 179 -4.65 32.23 -7.84
C ASP A 179 -3.52 31.21 -7.99
N ALA A 180 -2.60 31.49 -8.92
CA ALA A 180 -1.46 30.63 -9.19
C ALA A 180 -0.60 30.40 -7.94
N ASN A 181 -0.52 31.37 -7.01
CA ASN A 181 0.24 31.20 -5.78
C ASN A 181 -0.40 30.14 -4.87
N SER A 182 -1.71 30.23 -4.65
CA SER A 182 -2.47 29.24 -3.86
C SER A 182 -2.37 27.83 -4.44
N LEU A 183 -2.51 27.67 -5.76
CA LEU A 183 -2.35 26.36 -6.41
C LEU A 183 -0.94 25.79 -6.25
N ASN A 184 0.07 26.62 -6.49
CA ASN A 184 1.48 26.20 -6.38
C ASN A 184 1.82 25.84 -4.93
N GLU A 185 1.29 26.57 -3.94
CA GLU A 185 1.45 26.25 -2.52
C GLU A 185 0.83 24.90 -2.17
N GLY A 186 -0.40 24.63 -2.63
CA GLY A 186 -1.06 23.34 -2.43
C GLY A 186 -0.27 22.17 -3.04
N VAL A 187 0.26 22.32 -4.26
CA VAL A 187 1.10 21.31 -4.90
C VAL A 187 2.41 21.09 -4.13
N ARG A 188 3.06 22.16 -3.67
CA ARG A 188 4.29 22.07 -2.88
C ARG A 188 4.06 21.40 -1.54
N GLU A 189 2.93 21.69 -0.88
CA GLU A 189 2.57 21.04 0.37
C GLU A 189 2.33 19.54 0.18
N LEU A 190 1.60 19.16 -0.87
CA LEU A 190 1.39 17.75 -1.22
C LEU A 190 2.73 17.03 -1.49
N HIS A 191 3.64 17.69 -2.21
CA HIS A 191 4.98 17.16 -2.44
C HIS A 191 5.77 17.01 -1.14
N ARG A 192 5.72 17.99 -0.22
CA ARG A 192 6.40 17.91 1.09
C ARG A 192 5.87 16.74 1.94
N TRP A 193 4.56 16.50 1.93
CA TRP A 193 3.98 15.32 2.57
C TRP A 193 4.52 14.02 2.00
N ALA A 194 4.50 13.90 0.68
CA ALA A 194 5.06 12.75 -0.01
C ALA A 194 6.55 12.56 0.30
N ASP A 195 7.33 13.63 0.30
CA ASP A 195 8.76 13.60 0.63
C ASP A 195 9.02 13.20 2.08
N LEU A 196 8.26 13.73 3.04
CA LEU A 196 8.32 13.33 4.45
C LEU A 196 8.04 11.84 4.60
N ILE A 197 6.96 11.32 4.00
CA ILE A 197 6.60 9.91 4.09
C ILE A 197 7.73 9.02 3.58
N VAL A 198 8.36 9.39 2.46
CA VAL A 198 9.44 8.60 1.85
C VAL A 198 10.73 8.69 2.66
N THR A 199 11.12 9.89 3.11
CA THR A 199 12.38 10.15 3.84
C THR A 199 12.32 9.80 5.32
N ARG A 200 11.12 9.63 5.90
CA ARG A 200 10.89 9.19 7.29
C ARG A 200 10.24 7.81 7.37
N GLN A 201 10.26 7.02 6.30
CA GLN A 201 9.55 5.74 6.21
C GLN A 201 9.90 4.76 7.34
N ASN A 202 11.16 4.71 7.79
CA ASN A 202 11.57 3.81 8.87
C ASN A 202 11.02 4.29 10.22
N TRP A 203 11.02 5.61 10.45
CA TRP A 203 10.42 6.19 11.65
C TRP A 203 8.90 6.00 11.68
N ILE A 204 8.22 6.14 10.54
CA ILE A 204 6.78 5.86 10.44
C ILE A 204 6.51 4.37 10.76
N LYS A 205 7.28 3.46 10.17
CA LYS A 205 7.12 2.01 10.37
C LYS A 205 7.44 1.57 11.80
N SER A 206 8.41 2.21 12.46
CA SER A 206 8.79 1.90 13.84
C SER A 206 7.85 2.49 14.89
N HIS A 207 6.88 3.31 14.49
CA HIS A 207 5.93 3.91 15.41
C HIS A 207 5.14 2.82 16.18
N PRO A 208 5.00 2.88 17.52
CA PRO A 208 4.37 1.81 18.30
C PRO A 208 2.97 1.39 17.81
N ARG A 209 2.14 2.35 17.38
CA ARG A 209 0.81 2.08 16.80
C ARG A 209 0.83 1.36 15.44
N VAL A 210 1.90 1.53 14.69
CA VAL A 210 2.08 0.96 13.35
C VAL A 210 2.76 -0.40 13.46
N ALA A 211 3.81 -0.50 14.28
CA ALA A 211 4.59 -1.72 14.50
C ALA A 211 3.87 -2.78 15.34
N ALA A 212 2.70 -2.47 15.94
CA ALA A 212 1.93 -3.40 16.75
C ALA A 212 1.46 -4.62 15.93
N GLY A 213 2.27 -5.67 15.91
CA GLY A 213 2.04 -6.96 15.25
C GLY A 213 2.42 -8.14 16.15
N SER A 214 2.14 -9.36 15.67
CA SER A 214 2.60 -10.60 16.30
C SER A 214 4.13 -10.74 16.15
N PRO A 215 4.85 -11.41 17.07
CA PRO A 215 6.29 -11.72 16.87
C PRO A 215 6.60 -12.42 15.55
N ASP A 216 5.63 -13.11 14.97
CA ASP A 216 5.79 -13.96 13.77
C ASP A 216 5.28 -13.31 12.46
N SER A 217 4.74 -12.09 12.50
CA SER A 217 4.22 -11.41 11.30
C SER A 217 4.31 -9.90 11.42
N ASP A 218 4.76 -9.24 10.35
CA ASP A 218 4.69 -7.79 10.24
C ASP A 218 3.25 -7.30 10.51
N SER A 219 3.15 -6.13 11.13
CA SER A 219 1.84 -5.52 11.36
C SER A 219 1.12 -5.29 10.03
N PRO A 220 -0.20 -5.54 9.94
CA PRO A 220 -0.97 -5.26 8.72
C PRO A 220 -0.90 -3.78 8.31
N TYR A 221 -0.54 -2.88 9.22
CA TYR A 221 -0.32 -1.47 8.91
C TYR A 221 0.98 -1.23 8.15
N VAL A 222 2.04 -1.98 8.48
CA VAL A 222 3.32 -1.91 7.75
C VAL A 222 3.12 -2.40 6.31
N GLU A 223 2.34 -3.46 6.11
CA GLU A 223 1.98 -3.93 4.77
C GLU A 223 1.22 -2.87 3.97
N VAL A 224 0.22 -2.20 4.57
CA VAL A 224 -0.49 -1.07 3.94
C VAL A 224 0.47 0.05 3.58
N ILE A 225 1.44 0.35 4.45
CA ILE A 225 2.45 1.38 4.19
C ILE A 225 3.31 0.99 2.99
N ASP A 226 3.87 -0.22 2.98
CA ASP A 226 4.81 -0.66 1.95
C ASP A 226 4.12 -0.92 0.59
N GLU A 227 2.89 -1.48 0.59
CA GLU A 227 2.20 -1.87 -0.64
C GLU A 227 1.31 -0.77 -1.24
N MET A 228 0.92 0.25 -0.46
CA MET A 228 -0.01 1.30 -0.90
C MET A 228 0.53 2.71 -0.64
N ILE A 229 0.83 3.06 0.61
CA ILE A 229 1.15 4.44 0.98
C ILE A 229 2.49 4.88 0.39
N LEU A 230 3.55 4.08 0.51
CA LEU A 230 4.88 4.41 -0.02
C LEU A 230 4.92 4.48 -1.55
N PRO A 231 4.28 3.57 -2.32
CA PRO A 231 4.17 3.75 -3.77
C PRO A 231 3.43 5.04 -4.14
N ILE A 232 2.33 5.38 -3.46
CA ILE A 232 1.59 6.63 -3.72
C ILE A 232 2.46 7.86 -3.37
N ALA A 233 3.14 7.86 -2.22
CA ALA A 233 4.00 8.95 -1.80
C ALA A 233 5.16 9.14 -2.79
N ASN A 234 5.85 8.07 -3.19
CA ASN A 234 6.89 8.17 -4.20
C ASN A 234 6.36 8.61 -5.57
N MET A 235 5.16 8.16 -5.95
CA MET A 235 4.50 8.60 -7.18
C MET A 235 4.26 10.12 -7.17
N ILE A 236 3.69 10.66 -6.09
CA ILE A 236 3.48 12.10 -5.91
C ILE A 236 4.82 12.84 -5.92
N ARG A 237 5.80 12.37 -5.15
CA ARG A 237 7.14 12.97 -5.09
C ARG A 237 7.79 13.05 -6.48
N ALA A 238 7.79 11.95 -7.22
CA ALA A 238 8.37 11.90 -8.56
C ALA A 238 7.58 12.74 -9.58
N GLY A 239 6.24 12.72 -9.49
CA GLY A 239 5.36 13.49 -10.37
C GLY A 239 5.52 15.00 -10.19
N PHE A 240 5.64 15.47 -8.96
CA PHE A 240 5.62 16.90 -8.61
C PHE A 240 6.98 17.48 -8.22
N ALA A 241 8.07 16.76 -8.46
CA ALA A 241 9.43 17.25 -8.24
C ALA A 241 9.70 18.57 -9.00
N ASP A 242 10.57 19.41 -8.44
CA ASP A 242 11.14 20.60 -9.09
C ASP A 242 10.11 21.61 -9.62
N GLY A 243 8.97 21.78 -8.94
CA GLY A 243 7.91 22.71 -9.38
C GLY A 243 7.17 22.24 -10.63
N ALA A 244 7.27 20.95 -10.97
CA ALA A 244 6.63 20.41 -12.15
C ALA A 244 5.10 20.59 -12.16
N GLY A 245 4.45 20.70 -11.00
CA GLY A 245 3.01 20.99 -10.91
C GLY A 245 2.65 22.47 -10.83
N ASP A 246 3.60 23.39 -11.03
CA ASP A 246 3.30 24.82 -11.00
C ASP A 246 2.32 25.18 -12.14
N ALA A 247 1.33 26.02 -11.83
CA ALA A 247 0.26 26.42 -12.75
C ALA A 247 0.80 26.96 -14.09
N GLU A 248 1.86 27.75 -14.05
CA GLU A 248 2.49 28.32 -15.24
C GLU A 248 3.13 27.24 -16.12
N THR A 249 3.78 26.23 -15.51
CA THR A 249 4.33 25.08 -16.22
C THR A 249 3.22 24.29 -16.93
N ILE A 250 2.08 24.08 -16.27
CA ILE A 250 0.93 23.40 -16.85
C ILE A 250 0.38 24.19 -18.04
N ARG A 251 0.21 25.52 -17.90
CA ARG A 251 -0.27 26.39 -18.99
C ARG A 251 0.65 26.41 -20.19
N GLN A 252 1.95 26.55 -19.99
CA GLN A 252 2.94 26.61 -21.07
C GLN A 252 2.99 25.33 -21.89
N LYS A 253 2.82 24.16 -21.24
CA LYS A 253 2.85 22.86 -21.92
C LYS A 253 1.49 22.44 -22.47
N GLY A 254 0.40 22.91 -21.88
CA GLY A 254 -0.93 22.31 -21.99
C GLY A 254 -1.06 21.09 -21.06
N VAL A 255 -2.23 20.93 -20.43
CA VAL A 255 -2.42 19.90 -19.39
C VAL A 255 -2.24 18.49 -19.96
N THR A 256 -2.63 18.27 -21.20
CA THR A 256 -2.50 16.97 -21.88
C THR A 256 -1.03 16.57 -22.02
N ASN A 257 -0.17 17.48 -22.51
CA ASN A 257 1.28 17.23 -22.61
C ASN A 257 1.92 17.09 -21.23
N TRP A 258 1.52 17.94 -20.29
CA TRP A 258 1.97 17.88 -18.90
C TRP A 258 1.67 16.51 -18.28
N ILE A 259 0.43 15.99 -18.40
CA ILE A 259 0.05 14.65 -17.93
C ILE A 259 0.94 13.56 -18.54
N ARG A 260 1.32 13.66 -19.82
CA ARG A 260 2.21 12.66 -20.45
C ARG A 260 3.58 12.60 -19.79
N GLU A 261 4.22 13.74 -19.62
CA GLU A 261 5.53 13.80 -18.96
C GLU A 261 5.45 13.32 -17.50
N ARG A 262 4.39 13.73 -16.80
CA ARG A 262 4.17 13.34 -15.40
C ARG A 262 3.91 11.86 -15.25
N SER A 263 3.12 11.28 -16.17
CA SER A 263 2.86 9.86 -16.24
C SER A 263 4.15 9.05 -16.35
N GLU A 264 5.10 9.47 -17.17
CA GLU A 264 6.37 8.76 -17.34
C GLU A 264 7.19 8.72 -16.03
N ALA A 265 7.26 9.85 -15.31
CA ALA A 265 7.91 9.92 -14.01
C ALA A 265 7.19 9.07 -12.93
N MET A 266 5.86 9.01 -12.99
CA MET A 266 5.03 8.26 -12.04
C MET A 266 4.92 6.75 -12.33
N ALA A 267 5.20 6.33 -13.56
CA ALA A 267 4.92 4.99 -14.04
C ALA A 267 5.56 3.84 -13.22
N PRO A 268 6.84 3.91 -12.78
CA PRO A 268 7.43 2.85 -11.95
C PRO A 268 6.63 2.59 -10.66
N TYR A 269 6.13 3.66 -10.04
CA TYR A 269 5.40 3.60 -8.77
C TYR A 269 3.94 3.18 -8.95
N PHE A 270 3.27 3.66 -10.00
CA PHE A 270 1.91 3.21 -10.32
C PHE A 270 1.89 1.74 -10.74
N ARG A 271 2.92 1.28 -11.46
CA ARG A 271 3.09 -0.14 -11.78
C ARG A 271 3.22 -0.98 -10.51
N GLN A 272 4.04 -0.55 -9.54
CA GLN A 272 4.16 -1.24 -8.26
C GLN A 272 2.80 -1.31 -7.55
N LEU A 273 2.05 -0.20 -7.50
CA LEU A 273 0.72 -0.14 -6.90
C LEU A 273 -0.23 -1.14 -7.58
N THR A 274 -0.36 -1.08 -8.90
CA THR A 274 -1.28 -1.98 -9.63
C THR A 274 -0.93 -3.45 -9.47
N GLN A 275 0.36 -3.81 -9.44
CA GLN A 275 0.80 -5.20 -9.20
C GLN A 275 0.36 -5.74 -7.84
N SER A 276 0.19 -4.88 -6.83
CA SER A 276 -0.33 -5.27 -5.51
C SER A 276 -1.84 -5.55 -5.53
N PHE A 277 -2.60 -4.92 -6.44
CA PHE A 277 -4.07 -5.01 -6.48
C PHE A 277 -4.65 -5.88 -7.61
N THR A 278 -3.89 -6.23 -8.64
CA THR A 278 -4.40 -7.03 -9.77
C THR A 278 -4.51 -8.52 -9.41
N SER A 279 -5.56 -8.90 -8.67
CA SER A 279 -5.87 -10.32 -8.37
C SER A 279 -6.71 -11.00 -9.45
N SER A 280 -7.33 -10.25 -10.37
CA SER A 280 -7.96 -10.78 -11.57
C SER A 280 -8.23 -9.67 -12.59
N ASP A 281 -7.45 -9.60 -13.66
CA ASP A 281 -7.72 -8.67 -14.75
C ASP A 281 -9.14 -8.95 -15.28
N PRO A 282 -10.07 -7.97 -15.24
CA PRO A 282 -11.39 -8.16 -15.82
C PRO A 282 -11.20 -8.42 -17.31
N ARG A 283 -11.51 -9.66 -17.73
CA ARG A 283 -11.50 -10.01 -19.14
C ARG A 283 -12.72 -9.35 -19.79
N TRP A 284 -12.47 -8.48 -20.75
CA TRP A 284 -13.50 -7.91 -21.60
C TRP A 284 -13.56 -8.70 -22.90
N GLU A 285 -14.78 -8.99 -23.36
CA GLU A 285 -15.02 -9.68 -24.63
C GLU A 285 -15.85 -8.76 -25.54
N VAL A 286 -15.47 -8.64 -26.80
CA VAL A 286 -16.26 -7.91 -27.80
C VAL A 286 -17.51 -8.73 -28.12
N ALA A 287 -18.68 -8.22 -27.70
CA ALA A 287 -19.96 -8.88 -27.89
C ALA A 287 -20.59 -8.57 -29.25
N ARG A 288 -20.39 -7.35 -29.76
CA ARG A 288 -20.85 -6.89 -31.08
C ARG A 288 -19.87 -5.86 -31.64
N PHE A 289 -19.69 -5.85 -32.94
CA PHE A 289 -18.80 -4.93 -33.64
C PHE A 289 -19.40 -4.55 -35.00
N ASP A 290 -19.43 -3.24 -35.29
CA ASP A 290 -19.59 -2.67 -36.62
C ASP A 290 -18.41 -1.72 -36.93
N GLU A 291 -18.38 -1.10 -38.12
CA GLU A 291 -17.25 -0.25 -38.54
C GLU A 291 -16.95 0.94 -37.60
N LYS A 292 -17.94 1.45 -36.86
CA LYS A 292 -17.81 2.67 -36.02
C LYS A 292 -18.37 2.53 -34.62
N THR A 293 -18.98 1.40 -34.28
CA THR A 293 -19.56 1.12 -32.97
C THR A 293 -19.24 -0.30 -32.53
N ALA A 294 -19.10 -0.49 -31.23
CA ALA A 294 -18.80 -1.78 -30.67
C ALA A 294 -19.44 -1.90 -29.29
N THR A 295 -19.90 -3.09 -28.93
CA THR A 295 -20.38 -3.38 -27.58
C THR A 295 -19.41 -4.37 -26.98
N ILE A 296 -18.77 -4.00 -25.87
CA ILE A 296 -17.99 -4.94 -25.07
C ILE A 296 -18.81 -5.41 -23.88
N LYS A 297 -18.52 -6.62 -23.43
CA LYS A 297 -19.14 -7.23 -22.27
C LYS A 297 -18.07 -7.71 -21.32
N ARG A 298 -18.26 -7.50 -20.02
CA ARG A 298 -17.40 -8.13 -19.01
C ARG A 298 -17.59 -9.64 -19.07
N ALA A 299 -16.52 -10.39 -19.35
CA ALA A 299 -16.55 -11.84 -19.27
C ALA A 299 -16.97 -12.21 -17.84
N GLY A 300 -18.03 -13.02 -17.72
CA GLY A 300 -18.58 -13.36 -16.41
C GLY A 300 -17.53 -14.08 -15.57
N SER A 301 -17.16 -13.52 -14.41
CA SER A 301 -16.20 -14.12 -13.47
C SER A 301 -16.82 -15.27 -12.66
N GLY A 302 -17.69 -16.07 -13.28
CA GLY A 302 -18.49 -17.07 -12.58
C GLY A 302 -18.04 -18.48 -12.89
N THR A 303 -17.13 -19.03 -12.08
CA THR A 303 -17.24 -20.47 -11.77
C THR A 303 -18.59 -20.64 -11.07
N GLN A 304 -19.54 -21.31 -11.71
CA GLN A 304 -20.84 -21.60 -11.12
C GLN A 304 -20.62 -22.39 -9.82
N GLN A 305 -20.85 -21.76 -8.67
CA GLN A 305 -21.10 -22.54 -7.47
C GLN A 305 -22.49 -23.15 -7.59
N PRO A 306 -22.64 -24.48 -7.40
CA PRO A 306 -23.95 -25.14 -7.44
C PRO A 306 -24.90 -24.46 -6.44
N GLY A 307 -25.99 -23.86 -6.95
CA GLY A 307 -27.01 -23.20 -6.13
C GLY A 307 -27.10 -21.67 -6.27
N GLN A 308 -26.15 -20.98 -6.92
CA GLN A 308 -26.31 -19.56 -7.21
C GLN A 308 -27.17 -19.31 -8.45
N ARG A 309 -28.18 -18.42 -8.31
CA ARG A 309 -29.04 -17.93 -9.40
C ARG A 309 -28.17 -17.35 -10.52
N ARG A 310 -28.62 -17.56 -11.77
CA ARG A 310 -27.91 -17.25 -13.04
C ARG A 310 -26.92 -16.08 -12.92
N PRO A 311 -25.69 -16.20 -13.43
CA PRO A 311 -24.71 -15.12 -13.40
C PRO A 311 -25.35 -13.87 -14.01
N SER A 312 -25.18 -12.73 -13.32
CA SER A 312 -25.65 -11.43 -13.80
C SER A 312 -25.23 -11.28 -15.26
N ARG A 313 -26.15 -10.84 -16.14
CA ARG A 313 -25.76 -10.47 -17.51
C ARG A 313 -24.64 -9.45 -17.36
N GLY A 314 -23.41 -9.87 -17.69
CA GLY A 314 -22.23 -9.03 -17.54
C GLY A 314 -22.52 -7.64 -18.12
N GLU A 315 -22.13 -6.61 -17.38
CA GLU A 315 -22.32 -5.22 -17.76
C GLU A 315 -21.75 -5.01 -19.17
N THR A 316 -22.59 -4.45 -20.05
CA THR A 316 -22.22 -4.13 -21.43
C THR A 316 -21.94 -2.65 -21.53
N ILE A 317 -20.86 -2.30 -22.21
CA ILE A 317 -20.50 -0.91 -22.49
C ILE A 317 -20.46 -0.75 -24.00
N ASP A 318 -21.24 0.20 -24.51
CA ASP A 318 -21.23 0.58 -25.92
C ASP A 318 -20.15 1.62 -26.16
N PHE A 319 -19.41 1.45 -27.26
CA PHE A 319 -18.34 2.30 -27.75
C PHE A 319 -18.70 2.83 -29.13
N VAL A 320 -18.20 4.02 -29.43
CA VAL A 320 -18.28 4.66 -30.74
C VAL A 320 -16.90 5.20 -31.12
N GLN A 321 -16.61 5.20 -32.41
CA GLN A 321 -15.36 5.74 -32.93
C GLN A 321 -15.52 7.23 -33.26
N VAL A 322 -14.70 8.07 -32.63
CA VAL A 322 -14.63 9.53 -32.85
C VAL A 322 -13.21 9.88 -33.26
N GLU A 323 -13.02 10.46 -34.44
CA GLU A 323 -11.70 10.83 -34.99
C GLU A 323 -10.67 9.66 -34.99
N GLY A 324 -11.15 8.43 -35.14
CA GLY A 324 -10.33 7.22 -35.12
C GLY A 324 -10.09 6.62 -33.72
N TYR A 325 -10.62 7.20 -32.65
CA TYR A 325 -10.48 6.73 -31.27
C TYR A 325 -11.77 6.11 -30.74
N TRP A 326 -11.66 5.02 -29.97
CA TRP A 326 -12.80 4.36 -29.34
C TRP A 326 -13.15 5.00 -28.00
N ILE A 327 -14.35 5.58 -27.90
CA ILE A 327 -14.88 6.18 -26.68
C ILE A 327 -16.19 5.50 -26.27
N PRO A 328 -16.45 5.30 -24.96
CA PRO A 328 -17.78 4.90 -24.49
C PRO A 328 -18.87 5.85 -24.99
N LYS A 329 -19.92 5.32 -25.62
CA LYS A 329 -20.98 6.13 -26.25
C LYS A 329 -21.58 7.18 -25.30
N SER A 330 -21.75 6.83 -24.02
CA SER A 330 -22.21 7.76 -22.98
C SER A 330 -21.31 8.98 -22.84
N VAL A 331 -19.98 8.80 -22.92
CA VAL A 331 -19.01 9.90 -22.90
C VAL A 331 -19.09 10.69 -24.19
N ALA A 332 -19.11 10.03 -25.35
CA ALA A 332 -19.19 10.72 -26.63
C ALA A 332 -20.43 11.63 -26.75
N ASP A 333 -21.59 11.15 -26.30
CA ASP A 333 -22.87 11.88 -26.35
C ASP A 333 -22.95 13.05 -25.34
N GLN A 334 -22.23 12.96 -24.21
CA GLN A 334 -22.30 13.94 -23.13
C GLN A 334 -21.15 14.94 -23.11
N PHE A 335 -20.00 14.58 -23.67
CA PHE A 335 -18.77 15.37 -23.57
C PHE A 335 -18.94 16.81 -24.10
N PRO A 336 -19.54 17.08 -25.27
CA PRO A 336 -19.69 18.47 -25.75
C PRO A 336 -20.53 19.33 -24.79
N LYS A 337 -21.63 18.77 -24.26
CA LYS A 337 -22.47 19.47 -23.28
C LYS A 337 -21.74 19.74 -21.97
N TRP A 338 -20.93 18.76 -21.53
CA TRP A 338 -20.10 18.90 -20.35
C TRP A 338 -19.05 20.00 -20.54
N VAL A 339 -18.37 20.07 -21.70
CA VAL A 339 -17.40 21.14 -22.02
C VAL A 339 -18.07 22.52 -22.00
N GLU A 340 -19.23 22.67 -22.64
CA GLU A 340 -19.98 23.95 -22.64
C GLU A 340 -20.37 24.39 -21.22
N GLU A 341 -20.87 23.45 -20.41
CA GLU A 341 -21.26 23.73 -19.03
C GLU A 341 -20.06 24.07 -18.15
N GLN A 342 -18.94 23.33 -18.26
CA GLN A 342 -17.72 23.64 -17.52
C GLN A 342 -17.14 25.00 -17.93
N ARG A 343 -17.13 25.32 -19.23
CA ARG A 343 -16.67 26.62 -19.73
C ARG A 343 -17.49 27.76 -19.14
N LYS A 344 -18.81 27.60 -19.06
CA LYS A 344 -19.72 28.56 -18.43
C LYS A 344 -19.42 28.70 -16.93
N GLN A 345 -19.36 27.59 -16.20
CA GLN A 345 -19.08 27.59 -14.76
C GLN A 345 -17.77 28.29 -14.43
N ILE A 346 -16.67 27.95 -15.12
CA ILE A 346 -15.35 28.57 -14.88
C ILE A 346 -15.36 30.06 -15.23
N SER A 347 -16.11 30.46 -16.27
CA SER A 347 -16.22 31.87 -16.66
C SER A 347 -16.93 32.71 -15.59
N GLU A 348 -17.92 32.12 -14.91
CA GLU A 348 -18.72 32.73 -13.85
C GLU A 348 -18.04 32.71 -12.48
N MET A 349 -17.03 31.85 -12.26
CA MET A 349 -16.28 31.78 -11.00
C MET A 349 -15.44 33.02 -10.71
N ASN A 350 -15.37 33.38 -9.42
CA ASN A 350 -14.43 34.35 -8.87
C ASN A 350 -13.11 33.68 -8.47
N ALA A 351 -12.01 34.43 -8.44
CA ALA A 351 -10.67 33.90 -8.13
C ALA A 351 -10.58 33.19 -6.76
N ASP A 352 -11.33 33.68 -5.77
CA ASP A 352 -11.40 33.09 -4.43
C ASP A 352 -12.09 31.73 -4.40
N GLU A 353 -12.98 31.45 -5.36
CA GLU A 353 -13.73 30.18 -5.45
C GLU A 353 -12.90 29.08 -6.13
N VAL A 354 -12.00 29.45 -7.06
CA VAL A 354 -11.15 28.52 -7.79
C VAL A 354 -9.98 28.03 -6.93
N SER A 355 -9.44 28.89 -6.07
CA SER A 355 -8.36 28.55 -5.13
C SER A 355 -8.81 27.53 -4.07
N GLY A 356 -10.12 27.47 -3.84
CA GLY A 356 -10.81 26.48 -3.01
C GLY A 356 -11.35 25.29 -3.80
N LEU A 357 -10.66 24.84 -4.86
CA LEU A 357 -10.91 23.58 -5.59
C LEU A 357 -10.76 22.32 -4.70
N THR A 358 -11.24 22.37 -3.46
CA THR A 358 -12.07 21.29 -2.91
C THR A 358 -13.04 20.91 -4.03
N LEU A 359 -13.04 19.66 -4.51
CA LEU A 359 -14.09 19.22 -5.43
C LEU A 359 -15.43 19.32 -4.66
N PRO A 360 -16.24 20.39 -4.82
CA PRO A 360 -17.35 20.64 -3.91
C PRO A 360 -18.49 19.65 -4.18
N GLN A 361 -18.46 18.99 -5.34
CA GLN A 361 -19.40 17.95 -5.74
C GLN A 361 -18.98 16.53 -5.36
N ALA A 362 -17.77 16.32 -4.81
CA ALA A 362 -17.33 14.97 -4.40
C ALA A 362 -17.95 14.50 -3.06
N GLY A 363 -18.95 15.24 -2.55
CA GLY A 363 -19.78 14.84 -1.42
C GLY A 363 -19.07 14.89 -0.07
N PRO A 364 -19.66 14.28 0.97
CA PRO A 364 -19.12 14.31 2.33
C PRO A 364 -17.69 13.75 2.47
N ALA A 365 -17.24 12.92 1.53
CA ALA A 365 -15.87 12.42 1.48
C ALA A 365 -14.84 13.52 1.19
N ALA A 366 -15.14 14.45 0.28
CA ALA A 366 -14.23 15.55 -0.04
C ALA A 366 -14.12 16.58 1.09
N ALA A 367 -15.21 16.84 1.81
CA ALA A 367 -15.19 17.68 3.00
C ALA A 367 -14.29 17.08 4.09
N MET A 368 -14.34 15.76 4.28
CA MET A 368 -13.45 15.05 5.20
C MET A 368 -11.99 15.15 4.77
N VAL A 369 -11.69 14.91 3.48
CA VAL A 369 -10.32 15.03 2.94
C VAL A 369 -9.77 16.45 3.12
N SER A 370 -10.58 17.47 2.85
CA SER A 370 -10.17 18.87 2.97
C SER A 370 -9.91 19.27 4.42
N GLY A 371 -10.79 18.86 5.35
CA GLY A 371 -10.58 19.08 6.79
C GLY A 371 -9.34 18.36 7.31
N MET A 372 -9.08 17.15 6.81
CA MET A 372 -7.89 16.39 7.16
C MET A 372 -6.63 17.04 6.60
N ALA A 373 -6.65 17.53 5.36
CA ALA A 373 -5.52 18.24 4.74
C ALA A 373 -5.12 19.49 5.55
N ALA A 374 -6.09 20.28 6.00
CA ALA A 374 -5.82 21.45 6.84
C ALA A 374 -5.23 21.09 8.22
N GLN A 375 -5.67 19.98 8.82
CA GLN A 375 -5.08 19.50 10.07
C GLN A 375 -3.67 18.92 9.84
N MET A 376 -3.46 18.25 8.72
CA MET A 376 -2.14 17.75 8.34
C MET A 376 -1.19 18.93 8.16
N SER A 377 -1.54 19.92 7.34
CA SER A 377 -0.67 21.07 7.02
C SER A 377 -0.04 21.74 8.25
N GLN A 378 -0.83 21.91 9.32
CA GLN A 378 -0.38 22.49 10.59
C GLN A 378 0.71 21.67 11.30
N ASN A 379 0.71 20.35 11.14
CA ASN A 379 1.62 19.43 11.81
C ASN A 379 2.84 19.06 10.95
N LEU A 380 2.80 19.32 9.64
CA LEU A 380 3.87 18.97 8.70
C LEU A 380 5.23 19.53 9.15
N ALA A 381 5.28 20.82 9.50
CA ALA A 381 6.53 21.50 9.89
C ALA A 381 7.14 20.88 11.15
N THR A 382 6.32 20.45 12.11
CA THR A 382 6.78 19.79 13.34
C THR A 382 7.39 18.42 13.03
N LEU A 383 6.79 17.65 12.12
CA LEU A 383 7.30 16.34 11.72
C LEU A 383 8.59 16.44 10.90
N GLU A 384 8.68 17.42 10.00
CA GLU A 384 9.90 17.69 9.23
C GLU A 384 11.07 18.08 10.12
N ALA A 385 10.80 18.86 11.17
CA ALA A 385 11.80 19.34 12.13
C ALA A 385 12.26 18.27 13.13
N ALA A 386 11.62 17.10 13.18
CA ALA A 386 12.00 16.02 14.08
C ALA A 386 13.42 15.52 13.78
N ALA A 387 14.28 15.53 14.80
CA ALA A 387 15.69 15.16 14.68
C ALA A 387 15.92 13.64 14.72
N ASP A 388 15.01 12.89 15.35
CA ASP A 388 15.10 11.45 15.54
C ASP A 388 13.70 10.81 15.56
N ALA A 389 13.68 9.48 15.62
CA ALA A 389 12.45 8.68 15.62
C ALA A 389 11.54 9.01 16.82
N THR A 390 12.11 9.28 18.00
CA THR A 390 11.32 9.55 19.21
C THR A 390 10.57 10.88 19.08
N ALA A 391 11.27 11.96 18.70
CA ALA A 391 10.66 13.25 18.45
C ALA A 391 9.60 13.18 17.33
N PHE A 392 9.87 12.39 16.29
CA PHE A 392 8.92 12.15 15.22
C PHE A 392 7.67 11.42 15.71
N HIS A 393 7.83 10.36 16.51
CA HIS A 393 6.71 9.59 17.07
C HIS A 393 5.81 10.47 17.93
N GLU A 394 6.39 11.25 18.85
CA GLU A 394 5.67 12.19 19.71
C GLU A 394 4.85 13.21 18.90
N ALA A 395 5.45 13.78 17.85
CA ALA A 395 4.76 14.70 16.95
C ALA A 395 3.65 14.02 16.12
N SER A 396 3.84 12.75 15.75
CA SER A 396 2.89 12.00 14.91
C SER A 396 1.68 11.44 15.65
N GLU A 397 1.72 11.33 16.98
CA GLU A 397 0.61 10.79 17.80
C GLU A 397 -0.70 11.55 17.57
N GLN A 398 -0.63 12.88 17.42
CA GLN A 398 -1.80 13.73 17.17
C GLN A 398 -2.46 13.44 15.80
N MET A 399 -1.67 12.95 14.84
CA MET A 399 -2.14 12.62 13.49
C MET A 399 -2.61 11.18 13.36
N LEU A 400 -1.96 10.23 14.03
CA LEU A 400 -2.26 8.81 13.87
C LEU A 400 -3.55 8.38 14.58
N ALA A 401 -3.89 9.03 15.71
CA ALA A 401 -5.10 8.71 16.46
C ALA A 401 -6.40 8.74 15.61
N PRO A 402 -6.70 9.81 14.84
CA PRO A 402 -7.90 9.84 13.99
C PRO A 402 -7.83 8.90 12.78
N LEU A 403 -6.64 8.48 12.34
CA LEU A 403 -6.45 7.65 11.16
C LEU A 403 -6.60 6.14 11.43
N GLN A 404 -6.56 5.70 12.70
CA GLN A 404 -6.64 4.28 13.05
C GLN A 404 -7.85 3.53 12.43
N PRO A 405 -9.08 4.07 12.45
CA PRO A 405 -10.22 3.40 11.81
C PRO A 405 -10.01 3.20 10.30
N MET A 406 -9.45 4.21 9.63
CA MET A 406 -9.19 4.14 8.19
C MET A 406 -8.10 3.12 7.84
N LEU A 407 -7.02 3.10 8.60
CA LEU A 407 -5.94 2.12 8.45
C LEU A 407 -6.46 0.69 8.67
N SER A 408 -7.36 0.49 9.64
CA SER A 408 -7.99 -0.82 9.88
C SER A 408 -8.85 -1.27 8.70
N LEU A 409 -9.61 -0.35 8.09
CA LEU A 409 -10.43 -0.61 6.92
C LEU A 409 -9.57 -0.92 5.69
N ALA A 410 -8.50 -0.17 5.48
CA ALA A 410 -7.55 -0.40 4.39
C ALA A 410 -6.86 -1.77 4.51
N GLY A 411 -6.40 -2.13 5.72
CA GLY A 411 -5.83 -3.46 5.98
C GLY A 411 -6.83 -4.60 5.75
N ALA A 412 -8.10 -4.41 6.12
CA ALA A 412 -9.16 -5.37 5.82
C ALA A 412 -9.45 -5.48 4.31
N ALA A 413 -9.46 -4.36 3.58
CA ALA A 413 -9.68 -4.32 2.15
C ALA A 413 -8.54 -5.01 1.37
N LEU A 414 -7.27 -4.81 1.78
CA LEU A 414 -6.13 -5.52 1.19
C LEU A 414 -6.26 -7.03 1.38
N LYS A 415 -6.67 -7.49 2.56
CA LYS A 415 -6.89 -8.92 2.82
C LYS A 415 -8.04 -9.52 2.00
N MET A 416 -9.05 -8.72 1.65
CA MET A 416 -10.18 -9.18 0.83
C MET A 416 -9.92 -9.08 -0.69
N GLY A 417 -9.16 -8.08 -1.14
CA GLY A 417 -8.87 -7.84 -2.56
C GLY A 417 -7.60 -8.54 -3.06
N GLY A 418 -6.62 -8.72 -2.18
CA GLY A 418 -5.38 -9.42 -2.44
C GLY A 418 -5.57 -10.92 -2.18
N GLY A 419 -6.20 -11.62 -3.13
CA GLY A 419 -6.23 -13.08 -3.20
C GLY A 419 -4.83 -13.70 -3.40
N ARG A 420 -3.82 -13.27 -2.63
CA ARG A 420 -2.66 -14.09 -2.35
C ARG A 420 -3.21 -15.33 -1.66
N ASN A 421 -3.38 -16.40 -2.44
CA ASN A 421 -3.49 -17.76 -1.96
C ASN A 421 -2.34 -18.00 -0.97
N ALA A 422 -2.57 -17.68 0.30
CA ALA A 422 -1.90 -18.31 1.41
C ALA A 422 -2.41 -19.75 1.44
N ASN A 423 -1.88 -20.55 0.52
CA ASN A 423 -1.96 -22.00 0.59
C ASN A 423 -1.32 -22.41 1.91
N GLY A 424 -2.16 -22.69 2.90
CA GLY A 424 -1.78 -23.35 4.14
C GLY A 424 -2.02 -22.51 5.38
N MET A 425 -3.28 -22.46 5.84
CA MET A 425 -3.51 -22.58 7.28
C MET A 425 -4.89 -23.17 7.55
N SER A 426 -4.84 -24.43 7.98
CA SER A 426 -5.69 -25.12 8.95
C SER A 426 -7.14 -24.66 9.10
N GLY A 427 -8.04 -25.62 8.85
CA GLY A 427 -9.40 -25.55 9.37
C GLY A 427 -9.40 -25.24 10.86
N TYR A 428 -10.13 -24.19 11.22
CA TYR A 428 -10.81 -24.14 12.50
C TYR A 428 -12.07 -24.96 12.34
N GLY A 429 -11.95 -26.23 12.74
CA GLY A 429 -13.11 -27.00 13.15
C GLY A 429 -13.73 -26.37 14.39
N ASP A 430 -15.05 -26.58 14.46
CA ASP A 430 -15.71 -27.05 15.67
C ASP A 430 -15.69 -26.12 16.90
N SER A 431 -16.72 -25.27 16.97
CA SER A 431 -17.44 -25.11 18.22
C SER A 431 -18.92 -24.94 17.90
N GLY A 432 -19.63 -26.06 17.94
CA GLY A 432 -21.08 -26.09 17.85
C GLY A 432 -21.74 -25.28 18.96
N TYR A 433 -22.66 -24.41 18.55
CA TYR A 433 -23.85 -24.10 19.32
C TYR A 433 -25.05 -24.27 18.40
N GLY A 434 -25.63 -25.47 18.46
CA GLY A 434 -26.97 -25.71 17.98
C GLY A 434 -27.96 -24.99 18.89
N MET A 435 -28.60 -23.95 18.37
CA MET A 435 -29.86 -23.48 18.91
C MET A 435 -30.95 -24.35 18.31
N GLY A 436 -31.36 -25.34 19.09
CA GLY A 436 -32.47 -26.22 18.81
C GLY A 436 -33.79 -25.47 18.77
N ASP A 437 -34.52 -25.74 17.70
CA ASP A 437 -35.93 -25.49 17.48
C ASP A 437 -36.75 -26.24 18.57
N PRO A 438 -37.53 -25.56 19.43
CA PRO A 438 -38.41 -26.24 20.37
C PRO A 438 -39.72 -26.61 19.68
N GLY A 439 -39.81 -27.88 19.29
CA GLY A 439 -41.05 -28.53 18.86
C GLY A 439 -42.09 -28.54 19.98
N TYR A 440 -43.31 -28.11 19.63
CA TYR A 440 -44.52 -28.25 20.43
C TYR A 440 -45.15 -29.63 20.18
N GLU A 441 -45.02 -30.55 21.13
CA GLU A 441 -45.89 -31.71 21.31
C GLU A 441 -46.65 -31.44 22.63
N ASP A 442 -47.89 -30.98 22.57
CA ASP A 442 -49.11 -31.80 22.59
C ASP A 442 -49.04 -32.98 23.58
N MET A 443 -49.48 -32.74 24.82
CA MET A 443 -50.23 -33.72 25.62
C MET A 443 -50.98 -33.04 26.78
N GLY A 444 -52.30 -33.20 26.78
CA GLY A 444 -52.98 -33.83 27.91
C GLY A 444 -53.68 -32.96 28.95
N MET A 445 -54.94 -32.61 28.64
CA MET A 445 -56.15 -32.51 29.51
C MET A 445 -56.04 -32.31 31.04
N ASP A 446 -56.63 -31.19 31.50
CA ASP A 446 -57.86 -31.02 32.34
C ASP A 446 -58.04 -31.80 33.67
N PRO A 447 -58.96 -31.39 34.58
CA PRO A 447 -59.57 -30.08 34.91
C PRO A 447 -59.53 -29.79 36.44
N LEU A 448 -59.99 -28.60 36.89
CA LEU A 448 -61.00 -28.41 37.97
C LEU A 448 -60.99 -27.00 38.64
N TYR A 449 -62.22 -26.46 38.79
CA TYR A 449 -62.70 -25.38 39.69
C TYR A 449 -62.30 -23.92 39.35
N ASP A 450 -63.11 -22.86 39.50
CA ASP A 450 -64.55 -22.65 39.79
C ASP A 450 -64.86 -21.14 39.56
N GLU A 451 -66.15 -20.79 39.43
CA GLU A 451 -66.80 -19.52 39.79
C GLU A 451 -66.55 -18.17 39.04
N THR A 452 -67.44 -17.93 38.07
CA THR A 452 -68.46 -16.84 37.95
C THR A 452 -68.28 -15.45 38.61
N MET A 453 -68.45 -14.37 37.82
CA MET A 453 -69.65 -13.47 37.76
C MET A 453 -69.31 -12.06 37.21
N MET A 454 -69.97 -11.72 36.09
CA MET A 454 -70.69 -10.46 35.74
C MET A 454 -70.00 -9.09 35.51
N GLU A 455 -70.68 -8.32 34.63
CA GLU A 455 -70.80 -6.85 34.47
C GLU A 455 -69.93 -6.23 33.35
N ASP A 456 -70.46 -6.04 32.14
CA ASP A 456 -71.32 -4.95 31.63
C ASP A 456 -70.62 -3.58 31.54
N GLY A 457 -70.73 -2.94 30.37
CA GLY A 457 -70.12 -1.64 30.08
C GLY A 457 -70.02 -1.31 28.59
N SER A 458 -71.17 -1.18 27.93
CA SER A 458 -71.34 -0.62 26.59
C SER A 458 -70.98 0.88 26.50
N MET A 459 -70.42 1.33 25.37
CA MET A 459 -70.72 2.64 24.80
C MET A 459 -70.31 2.76 23.32
N ASP A 460 -71.35 2.90 22.48
CA ASP A 460 -71.34 3.44 21.12
C ASP A 460 -70.87 4.90 21.06
N GLN A 461 -70.27 5.33 19.95
CA GLN A 461 -70.84 6.41 19.11
C GLN A 461 -70.05 6.70 17.81
N SER A 462 -70.72 6.36 16.70
CA SER A 462 -70.96 7.14 15.47
C SER A 462 -69.91 8.10 14.89
N GLY A 463 -69.72 8.01 13.57
CA GLY A 463 -69.30 9.16 12.76
C GLY A 463 -68.93 8.85 11.30
N SER A 464 -69.90 8.46 10.48
CA SER A 464 -69.77 8.27 9.02
C SER A 464 -69.68 9.61 8.28
N ASN A 465 -68.90 9.70 7.19
CA ASN A 465 -69.46 10.21 5.92
C ASN A 465 -68.65 9.84 4.67
N TYR A 466 -69.38 9.34 3.67
CA TYR A 466 -68.96 9.04 2.30
C TYR A 466 -69.09 10.28 1.41
N GLY A 467 -68.32 10.33 0.32
CA GLY A 467 -68.56 11.25 -0.80
C GLY A 467 -67.89 10.75 -2.07
N MET A 468 -68.65 10.02 -2.90
CA MET A 468 -68.26 9.54 -4.23
C MET A 468 -68.19 10.66 -5.28
N GLU A 469 -67.42 10.36 -6.32
CA GLU A 469 -67.36 10.97 -7.66
C GLU A 469 -68.73 11.25 -8.31
N PRO A 470 -68.72 12.04 -9.39
CA PRO A 470 -69.22 11.46 -10.64
C PRO A 470 -68.35 11.74 -11.88
N MET A 471 -68.36 10.74 -12.77
CA MET A 471 -67.87 10.78 -14.15
C MET A 471 -68.76 11.59 -15.10
N ASN A 472 -68.11 12.02 -16.18
CA ASN A 472 -68.56 12.26 -17.56
C ASN A 472 -69.26 13.58 -17.94
N GLN A 473 -68.56 14.33 -18.81
CA GLN A 473 -68.95 14.53 -20.21
C GLN A 473 -67.71 14.54 -21.11
#